data_AF-R1E985-F1
#
_entry.id   AF-R1E985-F1
#
_cell.length_a   1.000
_cell.length_b   1.000
_cell.length_c   1.000
_cell.angle_alpha   90.00
_cell.angle_beta   90.00
_cell.angle_gamma   90.00
#
_symmetry.space_group_name_H-M   'P 1'
#
loop_
_entity.id
_entity.type
_entity.pdbx_description
1 polymer ?
#
loop_
_entity_poly.entity_id
_entity_poly.type
_entity_poly.pdbx_seq_one_letter_code
_entity_poly.pdbx_strand_id
1 'polypeptide(L)'
;MKYYYGARTLDSNETATYEYPLIDLKQSSYRKTWSAAADYSIGSREAWGVNGTTIAGHSSFTPITPLRRDDADVAILFLSANDIGYFAPVDDPWYGAHAVAGHFFVPSAGADSLGLAGQTQPYYRRDEPAAALACVTQAQFCNPRLPEPARCTTPGGYLDLNARVAAIVRNDEERNLLNWYRWASLQDAESLASVPSALGVASLVSSGSAMWRAGMR
;
A
#
# COMPACT_ATOMS: atom_id res chain seq x y z
N MET A 1 14.72 11.57 -5.56
CA MET A 1 13.68 11.38 -6.61
C MET A 1 12.36 11.96 -6.10
N LYS A 2 11.51 12.50 -6.98
CA LYS A 2 10.23 13.11 -6.63
C LYS A 2 9.14 12.62 -7.58
N TYR A 3 8.04 12.10 -7.03
CA TYR A 3 6.88 11.64 -7.78
C TYR A 3 5.64 12.45 -7.42
N TYR A 4 4.82 12.80 -8.42
CA TYR A 4 3.60 13.59 -8.27
C TYR A 4 2.36 12.71 -8.43
N TYR A 5 1.44 12.79 -7.47
CA TYR A 5 0.22 11.98 -7.44
C TYR A 5 -1.07 12.80 -7.45
N GLY A 6 -0.97 14.13 -7.30
CA GLY A 6 -2.13 15.01 -7.24
C GLY A 6 -1.91 16.29 -6.43
N ALA A 7 -2.94 17.11 -6.30
CA ALA A 7 -2.99 18.21 -5.34
C ALA A 7 -3.39 17.69 -3.95
N ARG A 8 -2.92 18.32 -2.87
CA ARG A 8 -3.49 18.07 -1.54
C ARG A 8 -4.90 18.67 -1.49
N THR A 9 -5.78 17.98 -0.79
CA THR A 9 -7.21 18.30 -0.71
C THR A 9 -7.51 19.47 0.23
N LEU A 10 -6.71 19.64 1.29
CA LEU A 10 -6.88 20.72 2.28
C LEU A 10 -6.07 21.98 1.95
N ASP A 11 -5.08 21.87 1.07
CA ASP A 11 -4.32 23.00 0.55
C ASP A 11 -4.01 22.77 -0.92
N SER A 12 -4.77 23.44 -1.81
CA SER A 12 -4.60 23.31 -3.26
C SER A 12 -3.25 23.82 -3.76
N ASN A 13 -2.53 24.61 -2.96
CA ASN A 13 -1.19 25.09 -3.31
C ASN A 13 -0.11 24.04 -2.99
N GLU A 14 -0.43 23.01 -2.21
CA GLU A 14 0.46 21.91 -1.93
C GLU A 14 0.17 20.70 -2.81
N THR A 15 1.24 20.02 -3.24
CA THR A 15 1.15 18.82 -4.05
C THR A 15 1.31 17.57 -3.20
N ALA A 16 0.51 16.55 -3.46
CA ALA A 16 0.73 15.20 -2.94
C ALA A 16 1.90 14.58 -3.70
N THR A 17 3.11 14.82 -3.18
CA THR A 17 4.36 14.30 -3.72
C THR A 17 5.05 13.39 -2.72
N TYR A 18 5.71 12.35 -3.23
CA TYR A 18 6.60 11.52 -2.45
C TYR A 18 8.04 11.79 -2.87
N GLU A 19 8.89 12.10 -1.90
CA GLU A 19 10.30 12.44 -2.09
C GLU A 19 11.18 11.52 -1.25
N TYR A 20 12.24 11.02 -1.88
CA TYR A 20 13.25 10.22 -1.18
C TYR A 20 14.65 10.57 -1.68
N PRO A 21 15.64 10.77 -0.77
CA PRO A 21 17.00 11.15 -1.14
C PRO A 21 17.71 10.03 -1.89
N LEU A 22 18.49 10.39 -2.91
CA LEU A 22 19.40 9.45 -3.56
C LEU A 22 20.66 9.32 -2.70
N ILE A 23 20.89 8.15 -2.12
CA ILE A 23 22.08 7.86 -1.32
C ILE A 23 23.12 7.18 -2.22
N ASP A 24 24.27 7.84 -2.38
CA ASP A 24 25.43 7.27 -3.08
C ASP A 24 25.95 6.02 -2.35
N LEU A 25 26.36 5.00 -3.11
CA LEU A 25 26.99 3.77 -2.60
C LEU A 25 28.18 4.05 -1.68
N LYS A 26 28.94 5.12 -1.93
CA LYS A 26 30.06 5.52 -1.06
C LYS A 26 29.59 6.12 0.26
N GLN A 27 28.38 6.68 0.31
CA GLN A 27 27.81 7.28 1.50
C GLN A 27 27.11 6.24 2.40
N SER A 28 26.55 5.17 1.81
CA SER A 28 25.90 4.10 2.57
C SER A 28 26.89 3.28 3.40
N SER A 29 28.10 3.01 2.89
CA SER A 29 29.14 2.27 3.63
C SER A 29 29.60 2.99 4.90
N TYR A 30 29.56 4.32 4.93
CA TYR A 30 29.91 5.12 6.11
C TYR A 30 28.81 5.15 7.18
N ARG A 31 27.53 4.94 6.81
CA ARG A 31 26.42 4.91 7.77
C ARG A 31 26.36 3.59 8.55
N LYS A 32 26.80 2.49 7.93
CA LYS A 32 26.67 1.12 8.47
C LYS A 32 27.44 0.80 9.75
N THR A 33 28.33 1.67 10.23
CA THR A 33 29.14 1.37 11.42
C THR A 33 28.52 1.82 12.74
N TRP A 34 27.55 2.74 12.74
CA TRP A 34 26.96 3.30 13.98
C TRP A 34 25.48 3.71 13.90
N SER A 35 24.78 3.49 12.79
CA SER A 35 23.36 3.88 12.64
C SER A 35 22.38 2.73 12.91
N ALA A 36 21.11 3.08 13.16
CA ALA A 36 20.00 2.12 13.26
C ALA A 36 19.90 1.19 12.02
N ALA A 37 19.24 0.05 12.19
CA ALA A 37 19.04 -0.96 11.16
C ALA A 37 18.48 -0.33 9.86
N ALA A 38 18.97 -0.81 8.72
CA ALA A 38 18.42 -0.46 7.42
C ALA A 38 17.08 -1.21 7.26
N ASP A 39 16.03 -0.69 7.88
CA ASP A 39 14.66 -1.18 7.67
C ASP A 39 13.99 -0.41 6.53
N TYR A 40 12.90 -0.91 5.98
CA TYR A 40 12.10 -0.12 5.04
C TYR A 40 11.40 1.03 5.76
N SER A 41 11.13 2.11 5.03
CA SER A 41 10.17 3.11 5.46
C SER A 41 8.93 3.02 4.59
N ILE A 42 7.77 2.85 5.23
CA ILE A 42 6.47 2.83 4.55
C ILE A 42 5.68 4.09 4.86
N GLY A 43 4.97 4.60 3.86
CA GLY A 43 3.98 5.66 4.02
C GLY A 43 2.77 5.38 3.14
N SER A 44 1.69 6.12 3.37
CA SER A 44 0.50 5.97 2.56
C SER A 44 -0.27 7.29 2.39
N ARG A 45 -1.09 7.33 1.35
CA ARG A 45 -2.05 8.39 1.08
C ARG A 45 -3.33 7.78 0.55
N GLU A 46 -4.44 8.43 0.84
CA GLU A 46 -5.77 7.99 0.41
C GLU A 46 -6.58 9.11 -0.22
N ALA A 47 -7.45 8.72 -1.14
CA ALA A 47 -8.44 9.55 -1.79
C ALA A 47 -9.76 8.78 -1.86
N TRP A 48 -10.81 9.39 -1.31
CA TRP A 48 -12.15 8.82 -1.25
C TRP A 48 -13.02 9.49 -2.30
N GLY A 49 -13.72 8.65 -3.07
CA GLY A 49 -14.57 9.06 -4.17
C GLY A 49 -16.06 9.06 -3.80
N VAL A 50 -16.79 10.07 -4.29
CA VAL A 50 -18.25 10.07 -4.38
C VAL A 50 -18.65 10.56 -5.76
N ASN A 51 -19.43 9.77 -6.49
CA ASN A 51 -19.91 10.10 -7.84
C ASN A 51 -18.79 10.61 -8.78
N GLY A 52 -17.62 9.96 -8.77
CA GLY A 52 -16.48 10.35 -9.60
C GLY A 52 -15.73 11.62 -9.14
N THR A 53 -16.04 12.14 -7.95
CA THR A 53 -15.38 13.31 -7.37
C THR A 53 -14.69 12.97 -6.06
N THR A 54 -13.51 13.52 -5.83
CA THR A 54 -12.77 13.34 -4.57
C THR A 54 -13.36 14.22 -3.47
N ILE A 55 -13.66 13.63 -2.30
CA ILE A 55 -14.18 14.38 -1.15
C ILE A 55 -13.04 14.88 -0.27
N ALA A 56 -12.84 16.19 -0.26
CA ALA A 56 -11.70 16.81 0.42
C ALA A 56 -11.62 16.52 1.93
N GLY A 57 -12.76 16.46 2.64
CA GLY A 57 -12.79 16.19 4.08
C GLY A 57 -12.44 14.76 4.48
N HIS A 58 -12.43 13.82 3.54
CA HIS A 58 -12.07 12.41 3.77
C HIS A 58 -10.79 12.01 3.04
N SER A 59 -10.28 12.86 2.15
CA SER A 59 -9.15 12.54 1.29
C SER A 59 -7.92 13.31 1.72
N SER A 60 -6.74 12.72 1.54
CA SER A 60 -5.45 13.39 1.74
C SER A 60 -4.92 14.06 0.47
N PHE A 61 -5.43 13.66 -0.70
CA PHE A 61 -5.07 14.20 -2.00
C PHE A 61 -6.17 13.99 -3.05
N THR A 62 -6.08 14.70 -4.17
CA THR A 62 -6.92 14.52 -5.36
C THR A 62 -6.11 13.80 -6.44
N PRO A 63 -6.46 12.56 -6.83
CA PRO A 63 -5.67 11.78 -7.77
C PRO A 63 -5.53 12.43 -9.16
N ILE A 64 -4.35 12.31 -9.75
CA ILE A 64 -4.13 12.57 -11.18
C ILE A 64 -4.98 11.63 -12.05
N THR A 65 -5.24 12.02 -13.30
CA THR A 65 -6.10 11.25 -14.23
C THR A 65 -5.79 9.75 -14.30
N PRO A 66 -4.52 9.29 -14.37
CA PRO A 66 -4.22 7.85 -14.40
C PRO A 66 -4.58 7.09 -13.12
N LEU A 67 -4.65 7.78 -11.98
CA LEU A 67 -4.98 7.20 -10.68
C LEU A 67 -6.43 7.47 -10.27
N ARG A 68 -7.16 8.28 -11.03
CA ARG A 68 -8.56 8.60 -10.73
C ARG A 68 -9.44 7.39 -11.03
N ARG A 69 -10.26 7.03 -10.05
CA ARG A 69 -11.30 6.01 -10.17
C ARG A 69 -12.62 6.61 -9.73
N ASP A 70 -13.66 6.34 -10.52
CA ASP A 70 -15.01 6.84 -10.24
C ASP A 70 -15.87 5.78 -9.50
N ASP A 71 -15.34 4.57 -9.37
CA ASP A 71 -16.02 3.40 -8.84
C ASP A 71 -15.28 2.77 -7.64
N ALA A 72 -14.26 3.43 -7.10
CA ALA A 72 -13.40 2.90 -6.04
C ALA A 72 -12.76 4.02 -5.23
N ASP A 73 -12.38 3.70 -3.99
CA ASP A 73 -11.44 4.52 -3.24
C ASP A 73 -10.01 4.15 -3.63
N VAL A 74 -9.10 5.12 -3.57
CA VAL A 74 -7.71 4.96 -4.03
C VAL A 74 -6.77 5.14 -2.85
N ALA A 75 -5.89 4.16 -2.65
CA ALA A 75 -4.79 4.25 -1.70
C ALA A 75 -3.45 4.13 -2.44
N ILE A 76 -2.48 4.96 -2.08
CA ILE A 76 -1.11 4.86 -2.58
C ILE A 76 -0.22 4.51 -1.41
N LEU A 77 0.53 3.41 -1.54
CA LEU A 77 1.51 2.94 -0.58
C LEU A 77 2.90 3.26 -1.10
N PHE A 78 3.73 3.87 -0.28
CA PHE A 78 5.09 4.25 -0.60
C PHE A 78 6.07 3.40 0.18
N LEU A 79 7.00 2.75 -0.51
CA LEU A 79 8.05 1.94 0.09
C LEU A 79 9.42 2.51 -0.26
N SER A 80 10.11 3.02 0.75
CA SER A 80 11.49 3.46 0.65
C SER A 80 12.45 2.38 1.11
N ALA A 81 13.41 2.06 0.25
CA ALA A 81 14.34 0.95 0.39
C ALA A 81 15.41 1.16 1.47
N ASN A 82 15.68 2.43 1.82
CA ASN A 82 16.83 2.79 2.63
C ASN A 82 18.12 2.13 2.09
N ASP A 83 18.86 1.41 2.93
CA ASP A 83 20.12 0.72 2.56
C ASP A 83 19.99 -0.82 2.58
N ILE A 84 18.77 -1.33 2.32
CA ILE A 84 18.50 -2.77 2.24
C ILE A 84 19.14 -3.36 0.97
N GLY A 85 19.86 -4.46 1.17
CA GLY A 85 20.41 -5.30 0.11
C GLY A 85 19.85 -6.71 0.16
N TYR A 86 19.87 -7.38 -0.99
CA TYR A 86 19.37 -8.75 -1.16
C TYR A 86 20.51 -9.68 -1.58
N PHE A 87 20.41 -10.96 -1.26
CA PHE A 87 21.39 -11.98 -1.67
C PHE A 87 21.07 -12.63 -3.02
N ALA A 88 19.90 -12.32 -3.58
CA ALA A 88 19.43 -12.79 -4.88
C ALA A 88 18.67 -11.66 -5.57
N PRO A 89 18.52 -11.70 -6.91
CA PRO A 89 17.65 -10.76 -7.59
C PRO A 89 16.19 -10.92 -7.12
N VAL A 90 15.44 -9.83 -7.11
CA VAL A 90 14.04 -9.78 -6.66
C VAL A 90 13.16 -9.26 -7.79
N ASP A 91 12.25 -10.10 -8.27
CA ASP A 91 11.33 -9.78 -9.39
C ASP A 91 10.00 -9.12 -8.94
N ASP A 92 9.76 -9.00 -7.62
CA ASP A 92 8.56 -8.33 -7.11
C ASP A 92 8.58 -6.85 -7.52
N PRO A 93 7.56 -6.33 -8.24
CA PRO A 93 7.58 -4.95 -8.75
C PRO A 93 7.73 -3.87 -7.68
N TRP A 94 7.34 -4.14 -6.43
CA TRP A 94 7.45 -3.19 -5.33
C TRP A 94 8.83 -3.24 -4.65
N TYR A 95 9.48 -4.41 -4.65
CA TYR A 95 10.81 -4.65 -4.06
C TYR A 95 11.93 -4.81 -5.10
N GLY A 96 11.65 -4.59 -6.38
CA GLY A 96 12.50 -4.92 -7.53
C GLY A 96 13.98 -4.59 -7.30
N ALA A 97 14.84 -5.59 -7.47
CA ALA A 97 16.28 -5.51 -7.26
C ALA A 97 17.02 -6.48 -8.18
N HIS A 98 17.47 -6.01 -9.34
CA HIS A 98 18.06 -6.88 -10.36
C HIS A 98 19.55 -6.61 -10.59
N ALA A 99 20.01 -5.40 -10.27
CA ALA A 99 21.41 -5.02 -10.45
C ALA A 99 22.29 -5.48 -9.27
N VAL A 100 23.41 -6.12 -9.59
CA VAL A 100 24.47 -6.40 -8.60
C VAL A 100 25.09 -5.08 -8.17
N ALA A 101 24.96 -4.76 -6.88
CA ALA A 101 25.48 -3.53 -6.28
C ALA A 101 26.90 -3.70 -5.69
N GLY A 102 27.34 -4.95 -5.52
CA GLY A 102 28.70 -5.29 -5.12
C GLY A 102 28.78 -6.71 -4.61
N HIS A 103 29.85 -6.99 -3.87
CA HIS A 103 30.08 -8.30 -3.27
C HIS A 103 30.49 -8.16 -1.81
N PHE A 104 30.14 -9.13 -0.99
CA PHE A 104 30.62 -9.24 0.39
C PHE A 104 31.28 -10.59 0.61
N PHE A 105 32.29 -10.61 1.48
CA PHE A 105 32.98 -11.82 1.85
C PHE A 105 32.27 -12.47 3.05
N VAL A 106 31.94 -13.75 2.92
CA VAL A 106 31.38 -14.55 4.01
C VAL A 106 32.54 -15.19 4.78
N PRO A 107 32.83 -14.76 6.02
CA PRO A 107 33.90 -15.36 6.79
C PRO A 107 33.60 -16.83 7.09
N SER A 108 34.64 -17.65 7.12
CA SER A 108 34.50 -19.10 7.38
C SER A 108 33.97 -19.39 8.78
N ALA A 109 34.19 -18.49 9.75
CA ALA A 109 33.68 -18.65 11.10
C ALA A 109 32.19 -18.27 11.17
N GLY A 110 31.33 -19.23 11.51
CA GLY A 110 29.90 -18.98 11.77
C GLY A 110 28.98 -19.06 10.54
N ALA A 111 29.50 -19.43 9.37
CA ALA A 111 28.75 -19.58 8.12
C ALA A 111 28.58 -21.03 7.65
N ASP A 112 28.99 -22.01 8.48
CA ASP A 112 29.04 -23.42 8.12
C ASP A 112 27.65 -24.00 7.74
N SER A 113 26.58 -23.50 8.39
CA SER A 113 25.20 -23.90 8.10
C SER A 113 24.63 -23.35 6.80
N LEU A 114 25.26 -22.33 6.20
CA LEU A 114 24.82 -21.70 4.95
C LEU A 114 25.50 -22.30 3.72
N GLY A 115 26.60 -23.06 3.87
CA GLY A 115 27.37 -23.59 2.74
C GLY A 115 28.14 -22.53 1.94
N LEU A 116 28.25 -21.31 2.47
CA LEU A 116 28.89 -20.15 1.81
C LEU A 116 30.23 -19.75 2.44
N ALA A 117 30.74 -20.55 3.38
CA ALA A 117 31.95 -20.25 4.15
C ALA A 117 33.16 -20.01 3.23
N GLY A 118 33.82 -18.85 3.40
CA GLY A 118 35.00 -18.46 2.60
C GLY A 118 34.67 -18.01 1.17
N GLN A 119 33.40 -17.83 0.83
CA GLN A 119 32.98 -17.40 -0.49
C GLN A 119 32.67 -15.90 -0.54
N THR A 120 32.86 -15.32 -1.73
CA THR A 120 32.41 -13.97 -2.04
C THR A 120 31.03 -14.06 -2.70
N GLN A 121 30.04 -13.40 -2.10
CA GLN A 121 28.66 -13.44 -2.57
C GLN A 121 28.27 -12.09 -3.15
N PRO A 122 27.58 -12.05 -4.31
CA PRO A 122 27.01 -10.82 -4.81
C PRO A 122 25.88 -10.36 -3.87
N TYR A 123 25.68 -9.05 -3.79
CA TYR A 123 24.45 -8.50 -3.24
C TYR A 123 23.80 -7.55 -4.25
N TYR A 124 22.49 -7.54 -4.21
CA TYR A 124 21.62 -6.77 -5.10
C TYR A 124 21.03 -5.61 -4.31
N ARG A 125 20.82 -4.48 -4.98
CA ARG A 125 20.11 -3.33 -4.42
C ARG A 125 18.84 -3.11 -5.22
N ARG A 126 17.85 -2.48 -4.60
CA ARG A 126 16.65 -2.05 -5.31
C ARG A 126 16.99 -1.22 -6.54
N ASP A 127 16.23 -1.46 -7.60
CA ASP A 127 16.38 -0.75 -8.87
C ASP A 127 16.06 0.74 -8.71
N GLU A 128 15.09 1.03 -7.83
CA GLU A 128 14.66 2.38 -7.47
C GLU A 128 14.74 2.60 -5.95
N PRO A 129 15.13 3.80 -5.49
CA PRO A 129 15.30 4.10 -4.08
C PRO A 129 13.97 4.11 -3.30
N ALA A 130 12.86 4.34 -4.01
CA ALA A 130 11.51 4.26 -3.51
C ALA A 130 10.60 3.70 -4.62
N ALA A 131 9.56 2.94 -4.23
CA ALA A 131 8.47 2.59 -5.14
C ALA A 131 7.12 2.96 -4.55
N ALA A 132 6.17 3.22 -5.42
CA ALA A 132 4.78 3.43 -5.07
C ALA A 132 3.92 2.29 -5.63
N LEU A 133 2.97 1.83 -4.83
CA LEU A 133 1.94 0.89 -5.22
C LEU A 133 0.60 1.57 -5.02
N ALA A 134 -0.15 1.78 -6.09
CA ALA A 134 -1.51 2.29 -6.02
C ALA A 134 -2.48 1.10 -5.99
N CYS A 135 -3.39 1.11 -5.02
CA CYS A 135 -4.43 0.12 -4.83
C CYS A 135 -5.79 0.79 -4.93
N VAL A 136 -6.76 0.02 -5.43
CA VAL A 136 -8.16 0.41 -5.51
C VAL A 136 -8.97 -0.47 -4.57
N THR A 137 -9.86 0.12 -3.79
CA THR A 137 -10.76 -0.60 -2.89
C THR A 137 -12.19 -0.39 -3.35
N GLN A 138 -12.88 -1.51 -3.60
CA GLN A 138 -14.30 -1.54 -3.91
C GLN A 138 -14.99 -2.46 -2.92
N ALA A 139 -16.16 -2.05 -2.46
CA ALA A 139 -17.03 -2.89 -1.64
C ALA A 139 -18.43 -2.96 -2.25
N GLN A 140 -19.25 -3.86 -1.72
CA GLN A 140 -20.68 -3.94 -2.02
C GLN A 140 -21.42 -4.50 -0.80
N PHE A 141 -22.65 -4.04 -0.59
CA PHE A 141 -23.56 -4.63 0.38
C PHE A 141 -24.57 -5.52 -0.32
N CYS A 142 -24.89 -6.66 0.28
CA CYS A 142 -25.84 -7.63 -0.26
C CYS A 142 -26.90 -7.98 0.78
N ASN A 143 -28.18 -7.91 0.39
CA ASN A 143 -29.30 -8.39 1.18
C ASN A 143 -29.74 -9.76 0.67
N PRO A 144 -29.44 -10.87 1.38
CA PRO A 144 -29.71 -12.22 0.89
C PRO A 144 -31.22 -12.54 0.73
N ARG A 145 -32.10 -11.69 1.27
CA ARG A 145 -33.56 -11.84 1.16
C ARG A 145 -34.13 -11.25 -0.12
N LEU A 146 -33.32 -10.56 -0.91
CA LEU A 146 -33.69 -10.04 -2.22
C LEU A 146 -33.28 -11.01 -3.34
N PRO A 147 -34.10 -11.11 -4.41
CA PRO A 147 -33.72 -11.87 -5.60
C PRO A 147 -32.64 -11.12 -6.40
N GLU A 148 -31.89 -11.86 -7.21
CA GLU A 148 -31.04 -11.25 -8.24
C GLU A 148 -31.91 -10.54 -9.29
N PRO A 149 -31.52 -9.36 -9.82
CA PRO A 149 -30.26 -8.63 -9.60
C PRO A 149 -30.31 -7.58 -8.47
N ALA A 150 -31.44 -7.44 -7.77
CA ALA A 150 -31.63 -6.43 -6.72
C ALA A 150 -30.94 -6.79 -5.39
N ARG A 151 -30.22 -7.92 -5.34
CA ARG A 151 -29.63 -8.45 -4.13
C ARG A 151 -28.51 -7.59 -3.58
N CYS A 152 -27.67 -7.03 -4.45
CA CYS A 152 -26.47 -6.32 -4.07
C CYS A 152 -26.45 -4.91 -4.65
N THR A 153 -25.80 -3.99 -3.94
CA THR A 153 -25.43 -2.69 -4.51
C THR A 153 -24.39 -2.89 -5.60
N THR A 154 -24.40 -2.02 -6.63
CA THR A 154 -23.26 -1.93 -7.56
C THR A 154 -21.96 -1.66 -6.78
N PRO A 155 -20.86 -2.38 -7.06
CA PRO A 155 -19.56 -2.11 -6.44
C PRO A 155 -19.18 -0.63 -6.54
N GLY A 156 -18.55 -0.12 -5.50
CA GLY A 156 -18.21 1.28 -5.41
C GLY A 156 -17.17 1.57 -4.34
N GLY A 157 -16.66 2.80 -4.37
CA GLY A 157 -16.02 3.40 -3.21
C GLY A 157 -17.01 3.46 -2.04
N TYR A 158 -16.45 3.49 -0.85
CA TYR A 158 -17.20 3.32 0.38
C TYR A 158 -18.31 4.35 0.57
N LEU A 159 -18.00 5.62 0.32
CA LEU A 159 -18.98 6.71 0.47
C LEU A 159 -20.11 6.62 -0.56
N ASP A 160 -19.84 6.13 -1.77
CA ASP A 160 -20.88 5.85 -2.78
C ASP A 160 -21.82 4.73 -2.34
N LEU A 161 -21.29 3.69 -1.68
CA LEU A 161 -22.13 2.60 -1.16
C LEU A 161 -23.09 3.10 -0.09
N ASN A 162 -22.65 4.03 0.77
CA ASN A 162 -23.52 4.64 1.79
C ASN A 162 -24.76 5.32 1.20
N ALA A 163 -24.67 5.86 -0.03
CA ALA A 163 -25.81 6.41 -0.73
C ALA A 163 -26.70 5.31 -1.37
N ARG A 164 -26.11 4.19 -1.79
CA ARG A 164 -26.78 3.12 -2.54
C ARG A 164 -27.48 2.07 -1.67
N VAL A 165 -27.11 1.92 -0.40
CA VAL A 165 -27.67 0.90 0.51
C VAL A 165 -29.19 0.98 0.68
N ALA A 166 -29.79 2.15 0.49
CA ALA A 166 -31.26 2.30 0.56
C ALA A 166 -31.99 1.47 -0.52
N ALA A 167 -31.33 1.10 -1.61
CA ALA A 167 -31.91 0.31 -2.69
C ALA A 167 -32.03 -1.19 -2.36
N ILE A 168 -31.32 -1.68 -1.34
CA ILE A 168 -31.26 -3.10 -0.99
C ILE A 168 -31.98 -3.43 0.34
N VAL A 169 -32.75 -2.50 0.90
CA VAL A 169 -33.50 -2.70 2.15
C VAL A 169 -35.01 -2.71 1.87
N ARG A 170 -35.75 -3.62 2.49
CA ARG A 170 -37.20 -3.77 2.25
C ARG A 170 -38.08 -2.97 3.21
N ASN A 171 -37.57 -2.69 4.41
CA ASN A 171 -38.29 -2.01 5.47
C ASN A 171 -37.31 -1.31 6.44
N ASP A 172 -37.85 -0.58 7.40
CA ASP A 172 -37.05 0.20 8.35
C ASP A 172 -36.25 -0.68 9.33
N GLU A 173 -36.73 -1.89 9.63
CA GLU A 173 -36.01 -2.84 10.47
C GLU A 173 -34.72 -3.31 9.79
N GLU A 174 -34.80 -3.72 8.51
CA GLU A 174 -33.63 -4.08 7.71
C GLU A 174 -32.69 -2.89 7.53
N ARG A 175 -33.24 -1.68 7.35
CA ARG A 175 -32.45 -0.44 7.28
C ARG A 175 -31.69 -0.17 8.58
N ASN A 176 -32.33 -0.35 9.73
CA ASN A 176 -31.70 -0.15 11.03
C ASN A 176 -30.62 -1.19 11.31
N LEU A 177 -30.87 -2.47 11.00
CA LEU A 177 -29.88 -3.53 11.11
C LEU A 177 -28.69 -3.28 10.19
N LEU A 178 -28.96 -2.89 8.93
CA LEU A 178 -27.91 -2.55 7.97
C LEU A 178 -27.10 -1.34 8.44
N ASN A 179 -27.75 -0.30 8.97
CA ASN A 179 -27.05 0.87 9.53
C ASN A 179 -26.16 0.50 10.71
N TRP A 180 -26.59 -0.40 11.58
CA TRP A 180 -25.77 -0.91 12.68
C TRP A 180 -24.58 -1.70 12.14
N TYR A 181 -24.82 -2.67 11.24
CA TYR A 181 -23.75 -3.48 10.64
C TYR A 181 -22.74 -2.60 9.91
N ARG A 182 -23.25 -1.60 9.19
CA ARG A 182 -22.46 -0.57 8.52
C ARG A 182 -21.61 0.15 9.56
N TRP A 183 -22.20 0.77 10.57
CA TRP A 183 -21.40 1.49 11.57
C TRP A 183 -20.33 0.60 12.25
N ALA A 184 -20.67 -0.64 12.59
CA ALA A 184 -19.73 -1.61 13.16
C ALA A 184 -18.61 -1.99 12.17
N SER A 185 -18.94 -2.29 10.91
CA SER A 185 -17.94 -2.66 9.90
C SER A 185 -17.08 -1.49 9.44
N LEU A 186 -17.39 -0.24 9.83
CA LEU A 186 -16.81 0.97 9.26
C LEU A 186 -16.06 1.82 10.26
N GLN A 187 -16.25 1.59 11.56
CA GLN A 187 -15.16 1.82 12.48
C GLN A 187 -13.95 0.94 12.12
N ASP A 188 -14.19 -0.25 11.54
CA ASP A 188 -13.15 -1.23 11.21
C ASP A 188 -12.81 -1.31 9.71
N ALA A 189 -13.56 -0.66 8.79
CA ALA A 189 -13.19 -0.54 7.38
C ALA A 189 -12.15 0.56 7.23
N GLU A 190 -11.04 0.28 7.88
CA GLU A 190 -9.79 0.93 7.72
C GLU A 190 -9.39 0.89 6.25
N SER A 191 -9.23 2.08 5.66
CA SER A 191 -8.65 2.23 4.33
C SER A 191 -7.36 1.43 4.24
N LEU A 192 -7.01 0.92 3.05
CA LEU A 192 -5.73 0.24 2.89
C LEU A 192 -4.54 1.14 3.29
N ALA A 193 -4.73 2.47 3.25
CA ALA A 193 -3.74 3.43 3.72
C ALA A 193 -3.60 3.51 5.25
N SER A 194 -4.62 3.14 6.04
CA SER A 194 -4.54 3.24 7.50
C SER A 194 -3.66 2.14 8.11
N VAL A 195 -3.63 0.93 7.53
CA VAL A 195 -2.78 -0.17 7.99
C VAL A 195 -1.29 0.25 8.10
N PRO A 196 -0.63 0.74 7.04
CA PRO A 196 0.75 1.23 7.15
C PRO A 196 0.86 2.54 7.92
N SER A 197 -0.21 3.35 8.03
CA SER A 197 -0.20 4.55 8.88
C SER A 197 -0.16 4.21 10.36
N ALA A 198 -0.86 3.15 10.78
CA ALA A 198 -0.95 2.70 12.16
C ALA A 198 0.21 1.79 12.54
N LEU A 199 0.55 0.82 11.69
CA LEU A 199 1.55 -0.21 11.98
C LEU A 199 2.95 0.14 11.46
N GLY A 200 3.08 1.12 10.56
CA GLY A 200 4.36 1.46 9.95
C GLY A 200 5.00 0.24 9.27
N VAL A 201 6.31 0.10 9.43
CA VAL A 201 7.09 -1.02 8.83
C VAL A 201 6.62 -2.39 9.32
N ALA A 202 5.97 -2.48 10.49
CA ALA A 202 5.40 -3.74 10.97
C ALA A 202 4.20 -4.21 10.13
N SER A 203 3.66 -3.41 9.21
CA SER A 203 2.69 -3.87 8.20
C SER A 203 3.32 -4.76 7.11
N LEU A 204 4.65 -4.75 6.97
CA LEU A 204 5.38 -5.46 5.92
C LEU A 204 5.77 -6.90 6.30
N VAL A 205 5.14 -7.51 7.32
CA VAL A 205 5.43 -8.90 7.73
C VAL A 205 5.14 -9.95 6.64
N SER A 206 4.71 -9.53 5.44
CA SER A 206 4.76 -10.36 4.24
C SER A 206 6.15 -10.87 3.88
N SER A 207 7.24 -10.33 4.45
CA SER A 207 8.58 -10.93 4.30
C SER A 207 8.76 -12.26 5.05
N GLY A 208 7.78 -12.65 5.89
CA GLY A 208 7.83 -13.88 6.69
C GLY A 208 7.01 -15.06 6.13
N SER A 209 5.74 -14.87 5.73
CA SER A 209 4.85 -15.99 5.31
C SER A 209 3.52 -15.59 4.64
N ALA A 210 3.26 -14.31 4.29
CA ALA A 210 1.95 -13.94 3.73
C ALA A 210 1.94 -14.00 2.19
N MET A 211 1.64 -15.18 1.66
CA MET A 211 1.27 -15.36 0.25
C MET A 211 -0.08 -14.67 0.01
N TRP A 212 -0.07 -13.44 -0.50
CA TRP A 212 -1.27 -12.82 -1.06
C TRP A 212 -1.63 -13.56 -2.36
N ARG A 213 -2.63 -14.44 -2.31
CA ARG A 213 -3.27 -14.95 -3.52
C ARG A 213 -4.16 -13.84 -4.09
N ALA A 214 -3.62 -13.08 -5.04
CA ALA A 214 -4.44 -12.27 -5.94
C ALA A 214 -5.30 -13.23 -6.77
N GLY A 215 -6.59 -13.31 -6.46
CA GLY A 215 -7.54 -14.01 -7.29
C GLY A 215 -7.75 -13.24 -8.59
N MET A 216 -7.03 -13.62 -9.64
CA MET A 216 -7.43 -13.30 -11.00
C MET A 216 -8.68 -14.12 -11.32
N ARG A 217 -9.80 -13.42 -11.52
CA ARG A 217 -10.94 -13.93 -12.29
C ARG A 217 -10.91 -13.28 -13.66
#